data_AF-A0A7V3X2J8-F1
#
_entry.id   AF-A0A7V3X2J8-F1
#
_cell.length_a   1.000
_cell.length_b   1.000
_cell.length_c   1.000
_cell.angle_alpha   90.00
_cell.angle_beta   90.00
_cell.angle_gamma   90.00
#
_symmetry.space_group_name_H-M   'P 1'
#
loop_
_entity.id
_entity.type
_entity.pdbx_description
1 polymer ?
#
loop_
_entity_poly.entity_id
_entity_poly.type
_entity_poly.pdbx_seq_one_letter_code
_entity_poly.pdbx_strand_id
1 'polypeptide(L)'
;MKYSAISILAVVVGTSVLAAESPSGPSACPPCENLVVNSGFAGWSEKGPPHWEIWEPSLPGTACRFRPDSDGVLVDAPERPFAVGGLKQVISGIEAGQYYAVEATGQIRRSQAPWQMILVRVTFTKKGQPTHPAGWLVAGPFLTPSGTTPGSWRFRFVDVLQADEGADGANISLDVKWPQGAEVLWQSVTMRPAVPPPPRKVKVGTVYLRPRNSTPEKNLDLFCAQLDEAGKLGLDIVCLGEAITLVGTNRSAADVLEPIPGPSTQRLGEAARRNHLWVVAGLCEIDGQTPYNTAVLINRDGQVVGKYRKVHLPREEWTKGFTPGMDYPVFDTELGRIAIQICYDWFFPEVATIWRLKGAEIVFAPTWGTTFPDQDGRAEGETVFRVRARDAGIYLVPSVYDGNSMIIDPMGRILASNAGKEGLVWAEIDLNKRERLPWVGWWRSIGPRHRVIPSYGPLLDVGEVPP
;
A
#
# COMPACT_ATOMS: atom_id res chain seq x y z
N MET A 1 9.63 20.10 28.43
CA MET A 1 9.05 18.75 28.58
C MET A 1 9.90 17.80 27.77
N LYS A 2 10.48 16.79 28.43
CA LYS A 2 11.40 15.82 27.81
C LYS A 2 10.56 14.72 27.15
N TYR A 3 10.62 14.58 25.83
CA TYR A 3 10.07 13.42 25.13
C TYR A 3 11.01 12.23 25.34
N SER A 4 10.51 11.20 26.00
CA SER A 4 11.22 9.95 26.26
C SER A 4 11.28 9.11 24.99
N ALA A 5 12.46 8.52 24.74
CA ALA A 5 12.74 7.67 23.60
C ALA A 5 11.87 6.40 23.63
N ILE A 6 11.03 6.22 22.62
CA ILE A 6 10.31 4.97 22.38
C ILE A 6 11.31 3.97 21.79
N SER A 7 11.58 2.90 22.53
CA SER A 7 12.44 1.80 22.12
C SER A 7 11.74 0.98 21.03
N ILE A 8 12.35 0.92 19.84
CA ILE A 8 11.90 0.05 18.74
C ILE A 8 12.37 -1.38 19.08
N LEU A 9 11.43 -2.22 19.50
CA LEU A 9 11.69 -3.65 19.72
C LEU A 9 11.86 -4.32 18.35
N ALA A 10 13.03 -4.92 18.13
CA ALA A 10 13.35 -5.67 16.91
C ALA A 10 12.46 -6.92 16.81
N VAL A 11 11.61 -6.97 15.78
CA VAL A 11 10.89 -8.19 15.40
C VAL A 11 11.85 -9.06 14.60
N VAL A 12 12.24 -10.19 15.20
CA VAL A 12 12.99 -11.26 14.53
C VAL A 12 12.07 -11.93 13.52
N VAL A 13 12.31 -11.68 12.23
CA VAL A 13 11.62 -12.37 11.14
C VAL A 13 12.21 -13.78 11.01
N GLY A 14 11.52 -14.77 11.57
CA GLY A 14 11.81 -16.18 11.34
C GLY A 14 11.44 -16.55 9.89
N THR A 15 12.45 -16.82 9.07
CA THR A 15 12.27 -17.35 7.72
C THR A 15 12.17 -18.88 7.80
N SER A 16 10.97 -19.43 7.65
CA SER A 16 10.79 -20.84 7.29
C SER A 16 10.26 -20.89 5.87
N VAL A 17 11.16 -21.18 4.92
CA VAL A 17 10.80 -21.52 3.55
C VAL A 17 10.49 -23.01 3.55
N LEU A 18 9.21 -23.36 3.44
CA LEU A 18 8.78 -24.72 3.12
C LEU A 18 9.22 -25.00 1.68
N ALA A 19 10.10 -25.98 1.52
CA ALA A 19 10.49 -26.55 0.23
C ALA A 19 9.26 -27.24 -0.38
N ALA A 20 8.78 -26.73 -1.52
CA ALA A 20 7.81 -27.42 -2.36
C ALA A 20 8.56 -28.21 -3.44
N GLU A 21 8.29 -29.51 -3.50
CA GLU A 21 8.81 -30.42 -4.52
C GLU A 21 8.30 -30.04 -5.93
N SER A 22 9.17 -30.21 -6.92
CA SER A 22 8.98 -29.87 -8.33
C SER A 22 8.10 -30.86 -9.10
N PRO A 23 7.08 -30.42 -9.87
CA PRO A 23 6.49 -31.25 -10.91
C PRO A 23 7.31 -31.16 -12.21
N SER A 24 7.66 -32.32 -12.75
CA SER A 24 8.43 -32.53 -13.97
C SER A 24 7.64 -32.21 -15.25
N GLY A 25 8.14 -31.28 -16.06
CA GLY A 25 7.71 -31.03 -17.46
C GLY A 25 8.64 -30.01 -18.14
N PRO A 26 8.94 -30.12 -19.46
CA PRO A 26 9.99 -29.33 -20.09
C PRO A 26 9.45 -27.95 -20.49
N SER A 27 9.46 -27.00 -19.56
CA SER A 27 9.51 -25.58 -19.89
C SER A 27 10.98 -25.20 -19.90
N ALA A 28 11.55 -24.92 -21.07
CA ALA A 28 12.91 -24.40 -21.17
C ALA A 28 13.05 -23.19 -20.24
N CYS A 29 13.94 -23.28 -19.26
CA CYS A 29 14.28 -22.16 -18.40
C CYS A 29 14.86 -21.06 -19.31
N PRO A 30 14.36 -19.81 -19.26
CA PRO A 30 14.96 -18.71 -20.02
C PRO A 30 16.47 -18.61 -19.73
N PRO A 31 17.30 -18.20 -20.70
CA PRO A 31 18.75 -18.10 -20.48
C PRO A 31 19.04 -17.21 -19.25
N CYS A 32 19.88 -17.71 -18.34
CA CYS A 32 20.29 -17.06 -17.09
C CYS A 32 21.17 -15.81 -17.28
N GLU A 33 21.35 -15.34 -18.51
CA GLU A 33 22.31 -14.29 -18.84
C GLU A 33 21.79 -12.91 -18.40
N ASN A 34 22.66 -12.14 -17.77
CA ASN A 34 22.38 -10.77 -17.38
C ASN A 34 22.48 -9.85 -18.59
N LEU A 35 21.39 -9.16 -18.92
CA LEU A 35 21.34 -8.23 -20.03
C LEU A 35 22.01 -6.88 -19.73
N VAL A 36 22.25 -6.58 -18.45
CA VAL A 36 23.03 -5.42 -18.05
C VAL A 36 24.53 -5.74 -18.19
N VAL A 37 25.20 -4.99 -19.06
CA VAL A 37 26.66 -5.02 -19.20
C VAL A 37 27.30 -4.13 -18.14
N ASN A 38 28.45 -4.55 -17.61
CA ASN A 38 29.16 -3.85 -16.54
C ASN A 38 28.25 -3.58 -15.32
N SER A 39 27.60 -4.64 -14.83
CA SER A 39 26.59 -4.57 -13.76
C SER A 39 27.10 -4.06 -12.42
N GLY A 40 28.41 -4.09 -12.18
CA GLY A 40 29.07 -3.58 -10.98
C GLY A 40 29.88 -2.30 -11.20
N PHE A 41 29.73 -1.65 -12.36
CA PHE A 41 30.39 -0.39 -12.71
C PHE A 41 31.92 -0.41 -12.63
N ALA A 42 32.55 -1.51 -13.03
CA ALA A 42 33.99 -1.65 -13.06
C ALA A 42 34.63 -0.70 -14.09
N GLY A 43 35.73 -0.06 -13.69
CA GLY A 43 36.48 0.89 -14.51
C GLY A 43 35.84 2.27 -14.60
N TRP A 44 36.66 3.27 -14.95
CA TRP A 44 36.21 4.65 -15.08
C TRP A 44 36.92 5.35 -16.24
N SER A 45 36.14 6.04 -17.08
CA SER A 45 36.63 6.93 -18.14
C SER A 45 36.25 8.38 -17.83
N GLU A 46 36.73 9.34 -18.61
CA GLU A 46 36.30 10.74 -18.49
C GLU A 46 34.78 10.92 -18.59
N LYS A 47 34.08 10.01 -19.28
CA LYS A 47 32.62 10.04 -19.48
C LYS A 47 31.83 9.20 -18.47
N GLY A 48 32.49 8.60 -17.49
CA GLY A 48 31.89 7.69 -16.51
C GLY A 48 32.26 6.22 -16.71
N PRO A 49 31.53 5.28 -16.08
CA PRO A 49 31.82 3.85 -16.17
C PRO A 49 31.54 3.31 -17.57
N PRO A 50 32.38 2.41 -18.12
CA PRO A 50 32.17 1.81 -19.43
C PRO A 50 30.75 1.22 -19.58
N HIS A 51 30.15 1.38 -20.77
CA HIS A 51 28.78 0.97 -21.13
C HIS A 51 27.63 1.73 -20.45
N TRP A 52 27.94 2.68 -19.58
CA TRP A 52 26.95 3.55 -18.93
C TRP A 52 27.07 4.98 -19.45
N GLU A 53 25.91 5.59 -19.70
CA GLU A 53 25.79 7.01 -19.99
C GLU A 53 25.39 7.75 -18.71
N ILE A 54 26.12 8.80 -18.35
CA ILE A 54 25.65 9.76 -17.35
C ILE A 54 24.69 10.70 -18.04
N TRP A 55 23.42 10.71 -17.63
CA TRP A 55 22.45 11.69 -18.08
C TRP A 55 22.38 12.85 -17.09
N GLU A 56 22.32 14.06 -17.62
CA GLU A 56 22.22 15.31 -16.87
C GLU A 56 20.92 16.06 -17.21
N PRO A 57 20.37 16.86 -16.28
CA PRO A 57 19.24 17.72 -16.57
C PRO A 57 19.59 18.78 -17.61
N SER A 58 18.60 19.21 -18.38
CA SER A 58 18.77 20.24 -19.42
C SER A 58 19.17 21.62 -18.87
N LEU A 59 18.95 21.87 -17.57
CA LEU A 59 19.29 23.14 -16.93
C LEU A 59 20.72 23.06 -16.35
N PRO A 60 21.66 23.87 -16.86
CA PRO A 60 23.03 23.88 -16.36
C PRO A 60 23.11 24.15 -14.86
N GLY A 61 24.05 23.51 -14.18
CA GLY A 61 24.25 23.72 -12.74
C GLY A 61 23.21 23.04 -11.85
N THR A 62 22.32 22.20 -12.40
CA THR A 62 21.39 21.37 -11.60
C THR A 62 21.73 19.88 -11.60
N ALA A 63 22.87 19.51 -12.18
CA ALA A 63 23.32 18.13 -12.27
C ALA A 63 23.91 17.60 -10.94
N CYS A 64 23.66 16.32 -10.65
CA CYS A 64 24.46 15.56 -9.69
C CYS A 64 25.90 15.39 -10.20
N ARG A 65 26.83 15.10 -9.28
CA ARG A 65 28.21 14.73 -9.61
C ARG A 65 28.38 13.24 -9.44
N PHE A 66 29.10 12.61 -10.39
CA PHE A 66 29.39 11.18 -10.40
C PHE A 66 30.89 10.95 -10.25
N ARG A 67 31.28 10.00 -9.39
CA ARG A 67 32.69 9.67 -9.12
C ARG A 67 32.87 8.16 -9.01
N PRO A 68 34.04 7.61 -9.38
CA PRO A 68 34.35 6.22 -9.14
C PRO A 68 34.51 5.98 -7.63
N ASP A 69 34.08 4.81 -7.18
CA ASP A 69 34.30 4.26 -5.84
C ASP A 69 34.74 2.80 -6.00
N SER A 70 35.46 2.23 -5.02
CA SER A 70 35.92 0.84 -5.12
C SER A 70 34.76 -0.16 -5.21
N ASP A 71 33.60 0.23 -4.69
CA ASP A 71 32.41 -0.61 -4.63
C ASP A 71 31.30 -0.18 -5.61
N GLY A 72 31.61 0.71 -6.57
CA GLY A 72 30.67 1.10 -7.63
C GLY A 72 30.75 2.59 -8.01
N VAL A 73 29.60 3.26 -8.14
CA VAL A 73 29.51 4.67 -8.54
C VAL A 73 28.91 5.52 -7.43
N LEU A 74 29.68 6.51 -6.99
CA LEU A 74 29.24 7.47 -5.99
C LEU A 74 28.61 8.69 -6.66
N VAL A 75 27.42 9.06 -6.17
CA VAL A 75 26.64 10.20 -6.64
C VAL A 75 26.37 11.14 -5.48
N ASP A 76 26.69 12.42 -5.65
CA ASP A 76 26.45 13.45 -4.64
C ASP A 76 26.16 14.83 -5.27
N ALA A 77 25.70 15.77 -4.44
CA ALA A 77 25.54 17.17 -4.81
C ALA A 77 25.51 18.07 -3.57
N PRO A 78 26.64 18.23 -2.84
CA PRO A 78 26.66 18.88 -1.53
C PRO A 78 26.18 20.33 -1.55
N GLU A 79 26.51 21.08 -2.61
CA GLU A 79 26.14 22.50 -2.76
C GLU A 79 24.81 22.68 -3.51
N ARG A 80 24.18 21.59 -3.95
CA ARG A 80 22.99 21.61 -4.80
C ARG A 80 21.97 20.61 -4.28
N PRO A 81 21.21 20.95 -3.22
CA PRO A 81 20.32 20.02 -2.53
C PRO A 81 19.23 19.45 -3.44
N PHE A 82 18.84 20.17 -4.50
CA PHE A 82 17.83 19.78 -5.48
C PHE A 82 18.42 19.33 -6.82
N ALA A 83 19.69 18.95 -6.86
CA ALA A 83 20.29 18.40 -8.06
C ALA A 83 19.62 17.10 -8.51
N VAL A 84 19.72 16.79 -9.79
CA VAL A 84 19.24 15.53 -10.38
C VAL A 84 20.27 14.98 -11.37
N GLY A 85 20.22 13.68 -11.61
CA GLY A 85 21.00 13.01 -12.65
C GLY A 85 20.91 11.50 -12.49
N GLY A 86 21.48 10.75 -13.43
CA GLY A 86 21.53 9.30 -13.27
C GLY A 86 22.47 8.61 -14.24
N LEU A 87 22.58 7.30 -14.05
CA LEU A 87 23.24 6.39 -14.98
C LEU A 87 22.18 5.73 -15.85
N LYS A 88 22.43 5.63 -17.15
CA LYS A 88 21.54 4.98 -18.11
C LYS A 88 22.30 3.96 -18.95
N GLN A 89 21.64 2.85 -19.24
CA GLN A 89 22.13 1.84 -20.19
C GLN A 89 21.00 1.40 -21.12
N VAL A 90 21.30 1.32 -22.42
CA VAL A 90 20.42 0.72 -23.43
C VAL A 90 20.57 -0.80 -23.32
N ILE A 91 19.46 -1.50 -23.17
CA ILE A 91 19.38 -2.95 -23.06
C ILE A 91 18.86 -3.51 -24.39
N SER A 92 19.64 -4.42 -24.97
CA SER A 92 19.28 -5.19 -26.16
C SER A 92 18.78 -6.59 -25.77
N GLY A 93 18.18 -7.33 -26.71
CA GLY A 93 17.66 -8.67 -26.45
C GLY A 93 16.34 -8.68 -25.66
N ILE A 94 15.55 -7.62 -25.80
CA ILE A 94 14.20 -7.56 -25.23
C ILE A 94 13.22 -8.20 -26.20
N GLU A 95 12.41 -9.11 -25.67
CA GLU A 95 11.34 -9.80 -26.36
C GLU A 95 10.00 -9.26 -25.84
N ALA A 96 9.08 -8.91 -26.75
CA ALA A 96 7.76 -8.42 -26.39
C ALA A 96 7.00 -9.46 -25.54
N GLY A 97 6.31 -9.00 -24.48
CA GLY A 97 5.52 -9.85 -23.59
C GLY A 97 6.33 -10.71 -22.62
N GLN A 98 7.66 -10.84 -22.81
CA GLN A 98 8.57 -11.55 -21.91
C GLN A 98 8.71 -10.79 -20.57
N TYR A 99 8.87 -11.54 -19.49
CA TYR A 99 9.11 -10.98 -18.17
C TYR A 99 10.60 -10.88 -17.88
N TYR A 100 10.99 -9.83 -17.16
CA TYR A 100 12.37 -9.55 -16.77
C TYR A 100 12.46 -9.25 -15.28
N ALA A 101 13.29 -10.01 -14.56
CA ALA A 101 13.65 -9.71 -13.18
C ALA A 101 14.72 -8.61 -13.16
N VAL A 102 14.46 -7.56 -12.40
CA VAL A 102 15.35 -6.42 -12.23
C VAL A 102 15.73 -6.32 -10.77
N GLU A 103 17.03 -6.22 -10.50
CA GLU A 103 17.54 -6.00 -9.15
C GLU A 103 18.63 -4.93 -9.17
N ALA A 104 18.57 -3.97 -8.24
CA ALA A 104 19.63 -2.98 -8.04
C ALA A 104 19.92 -2.80 -6.55
N THR A 105 21.18 -2.63 -6.19
CA THR A 105 21.61 -2.49 -4.80
C THR A 105 22.58 -1.34 -4.61
N GLY A 106 22.62 -0.84 -3.38
CA GLY A 106 23.57 0.19 -3.02
C GLY A 106 23.43 0.69 -1.60
N GLN A 107 24.07 1.84 -1.34
CA GLN A 107 24.09 2.48 -0.04
C GLN A 107 23.75 3.97 -0.14
N ILE A 108 23.11 4.50 0.90
CA ILE A 108 22.93 5.93 1.11
C ILE A 108 23.63 6.31 2.40
N ARG A 109 24.33 7.45 2.40
CA ARG A 109 24.93 8.05 3.59
C ARG A 109 24.37 9.46 3.79
N ARG A 110 24.25 9.88 5.05
CA ARG A 110 23.83 11.22 5.48
C ARG A 110 22.41 11.61 5.03
N SER A 111 21.44 10.70 5.15
CA SER A 111 20.04 11.03 4.85
C SER A 111 19.04 10.50 5.88
N GLN A 112 18.10 11.37 6.28
CA GLN A 112 16.95 11.01 7.09
C GLN A 112 15.72 10.62 6.26
N ALA A 113 15.72 10.90 4.94
CA ALA A 113 14.60 10.62 4.03
C ALA A 113 15.06 9.99 2.70
N PRO A 114 15.72 8.82 2.73
CA PRO A 114 16.31 8.13 1.57
C PRO A 114 15.32 7.80 0.44
N TRP A 115 14.05 7.54 0.76
CA TRP A 115 13.10 6.90 -0.16
C TRP A 115 12.79 7.71 -1.43
N GLN A 116 12.74 9.04 -1.32
CA GLN A 116 12.37 9.93 -2.42
C GLN A 116 13.52 10.22 -3.39
N MET A 117 14.76 9.91 -2.99
CA MET A 117 15.95 10.39 -3.70
C MET A 117 16.43 9.44 -4.79
N ILE A 118 16.18 8.13 -4.64
CA ILE A 118 16.69 7.09 -5.53
C ILE A 118 15.56 6.42 -6.28
N LEU A 119 15.75 6.25 -7.59
CA LEU A 119 14.79 5.61 -8.46
C LEU A 119 15.52 4.64 -9.38
N VAL A 120 14.91 3.49 -9.65
CA VAL A 120 15.30 2.62 -10.76
C VAL A 120 14.13 2.56 -11.72
N ARG A 121 14.41 2.83 -13.00
CA ARG A 121 13.39 2.86 -14.04
C ARG A 121 13.80 1.94 -15.19
N VAL A 122 12.83 1.19 -15.70
CA VAL A 122 12.94 0.46 -16.96
C VAL A 122 11.94 1.04 -17.94
N THR A 123 12.42 1.60 -19.04
CA THR A 123 11.60 2.10 -20.13
C THR A 123 11.78 1.20 -21.33
N PHE A 124 10.80 0.33 -21.59
CA PHE A 124 10.79 -0.48 -22.81
C PHE A 124 10.72 0.43 -24.05
N THR A 125 11.34 -0.03 -25.14
CA THR A 125 11.44 0.72 -26.38
C THR A 125 11.03 -0.13 -27.58
N LYS A 126 10.55 0.54 -28.62
CA LYS A 126 10.31 -0.01 -29.95
C LYS A 126 11.01 0.88 -30.96
N LYS A 127 11.95 0.32 -31.73
CA LYS A 127 12.80 1.08 -32.67
C LYS A 127 13.47 2.28 -31.99
N GLY A 128 13.94 2.10 -30.76
CA GLY A 128 14.60 3.12 -29.94
C GLY A 128 13.67 4.17 -29.30
N GLN A 129 12.36 4.14 -29.58
CA GLN A 129 11.38 5.06 -28.97
C GLN A 129 10.69 4.41 -27.75
N PRO A 130 10.45 5.14 -26.65
CA PRO A 130 9.72 4.62 -25.50
C PRO A 130 8.33 4.10 -25.87
N THR A 131 7.98 2.89 -25.41
CA THR A 131 6.61 2.34 -25.54
C THR A 131 5.62 2.98 -24.57
N HIS A 132 6.13 3.56 -23.48
CA HIS A 132 5.35 4.32 -22.50
C HIS A 132 6.18 5.52 -21.97
N PRO A 133 5.62 6.74 -21.90
CA PRO A 133 6.40 7.95 -21.55
C PRO A 133 7.04 7.87 -20.17
N ALA A 134 6.32 7.34 -19.19
CA ALA A 134 6.81 7.21 -17.81
C ALA A 134 7.73 5.99 -17.58
N GLY A 135 7.77 5.01 -18.50
CA GLY A 135 8.36 3.70 -18.23
C GLY A 135 7.77 3.00 -16.99
N TRP A 136 8.55 2.09 -16.42
CA TRP A 136 8.25 1.35 -15.20
C TRP A 136 9.22 1.74 -14.09
N LEU A 137 8.67 2.11 -12.94
CA LEU A 137 9.44 2.26 -11.72
C LEU A 137 9.56 0.90 -11.01
N VAL A 138 10.79 0.40 -10.87
CA VAL A 138 11.09 -0.86 -10.19
C VAL A 138 10.71 -0.74 -8.72
N ALA A 139 10.06 -1.75 -8.14
CA ALA A 139 9.68 -1.77 -6.73
C ALA A 139 10.90 -1.60 -5.78
N GLY A 140 10.68 -0.86 -4.68
CA GLY A 140 11.72 -0.38 -3.76
C GLY A 140 11.70 1.15 -3.55
N PRO A 141 12.76 1.73 -2.96
CA PRO A 141 13.88 1.03 -2.34
C PRO A 141 13.45 0.31 -1.06
N PHE A 142 13.79 -0.97 -0.91
CA PHE A 142 13.71 -1.65 0.38
C PHE A 142 14.93 -1.24 1.19
N LEU A 143 14.71 -0.53 2.30
CA LEU A 143 15.77 0.08 3.09
C LEU A 143 16.06 -0.73 4.35
N THR A 144 17.34 -0.89 4.66
CA THR A 144 17.82 -1.44 5.94
C THR A 144 18.91 -0.51 6.49
N PRO A 145 18.94 -0.22 7.80
CA PRO A 145 20.04 0.55 8.39
C PRO A 145 21.40 -0.07 8.08
N SER A 146 22.39 0.75 7.72
CA SER A 146 23.76 0.31 7.44
C SER A 146 24.69 0.74 8.58
N GLY A 147 25.05 -0.20 9.44
CA GLY A 147 25.90 0.06 10.61
C GLY A 147 25.18 0.84 11.72
N THR A 148 25.96 1.51 12.58
CA THR A 148 25.45 2.27 13.74
C THR A 148 25.29 3.76 13.47
N THR A 149 25.80 4.26 12.34
CA THR A 149 25.77 5.69 12.00
C THR A 149 24.36 6.09 11.55
N PRO A 150 23.68 7.03 12.26
CA PRO A 150 22.37 7.52 11.85
C PRO A 150 22.38 8.07 10.42
N GLY A 151 21.31 7.79 9.67
CA GLY A 151 21.16 8.24 8.28
C GLY A 151 22.02 7.49 7.26
N SER A 152 22.53 6.31 7.61
CA SER A 152 23.19 5.37 6.69
C SER A 152 22.29 4.18 6.40
N TRP A 153 22.08 3.87 5.12
CA TRP A 153 21.11 2.88 4.66
C TRP A 153 21.72 1.99 3.58
N ARG A 154 21.40 0.69 3.60
CA ARG A 154 21.48 -0.17 2.42
C ARG A 154 20.12 -0.16 1.74
N PHE A 155 20.11 -0.10 0.42
CA PHE A 155 18.90 -0.19 -0.36
C PHE A 155 18.95 -1.35 -1.35
N ARG A 156 17.77 -1.89 -1.64
CA ARG A 156 17.55 -2.86 -2.70
C ARG A 156 16.30 -2.48 -3.50
N PHE A 157 16.38 -2.53 -4.81
CA PHE A 157 15.23 -2.57 -5.70
C PHE A 157 15.13 -3.99 -6.24
N VAL A 158 13.91 -4.54 -6.28
CA VAL A 158 13.67 -5.87 -6.83
C VAL A 158 12.26 -5.93 -7.40
N ASP A 159 12.13 -6.32 -8.66
CA ASP A 159 10.84 -6.41 -9.33
C ASP A 159 10.89 -7.37 -10.52
N VAL A 160 9.72 -7.80 -10.99
CA VAL A 160 9.58 -8.52 -12.26
C VAL A 160 8.63 -7.72 -13.15
N LEU A 161 9.14 -7.28 -14.30
CA LEU A 161 8.43 -6.40 -15.22
C LEU A 161 8.17 -7.13 -16.54
N GLN A 162 6.96 -6.99 -17.08
CA GLN A 162 6.63 -7.49 -18.41
C GLN A 162 7.03 -6.45 -19.46
N ALA A 163 7.75 -6.88 -20.49
CA ALA A 163 8.00 -6.06 -21.66
C ALA A 163 6.70 -5.73 -22.38
N ASP A 164 6.58 -4.47 -22.79
CA ASP A 164 5.40 -3.99 -23.50
C ASP A 164 5.23 -4.71 -24.84
N GLU A 165 3.98 -4.84 -25.30
CA GLU A 165 3.68 -5.41 -26.62
C GLU A 165 4.45 -4.69 -27.72
N GLY A 166 5.15 -5.46 -28.55
CA GLY A 166 6.00 -4.96 -29.64
C GLY A 166 7.29 -4.24 -29.21
N ALA A 167 7.71 -4.31 -27.94
CA ALA A 167 9.03 -3.85 -27.51
C ALA A 167 10.15 -4.71 -28.11
N ASP A 168 11.25 -4.06 -28.52
CA ASP A 168 12.47 -4.66 -29.07
C ASP A 168 13.75 -4.23 -28.33
N GLY A 169 13.61 -3.35 -27.33
CA GLY A 169 14.70 -2.90 -26.47
C GLY A 169 14.17 -2.34 -25.15
N ALA A 170 15.09 -1.90 -24.29
CA ALA A 170 14.76 -1.13 -23.11
C ALA A 170 15.87 -0.14 -22.76
N ASN A 171 15.54 0.84 -21.92
CA ASN A 171 16.52 1.65 -21.20
C ASN A 171 16.35 1.39 -19.71
N ILE A 172 17.42 1.04 -19.02
CA ILE A 172 17.46 1.03 -17.56
C ILE A 172 18.13 2.32 -17.07
N SER A 173 17.53 3.00 -16.10
CA SER A 173 18.12 4.18 -15.46
C SER A 173 18.17 4.04 -13.94
N LEU A 174 19.28 4.52 -13.38
CA LEU A 174 19.54 4.64 -11.95
C LEU A 174 19.57 6.13 -11.61
N ASP A 175 18.43 6.67 -11.22
CA ASP A 175 18.27 8.11 -11.06
C ASP A 175 18.48 8.50 -9.59
N VAL A 176 19.18 9.60 -9.39
CA VAL A 176 19.28 10.33 -8.13
C VAL A 176 18.62 11.68 -8.33
N LYS A 177 17.67 12.02 -7.44
CA LYS A 177 17.05 13.34 -7.39
C LYS A 177 17.06 13.88 -5.98
N TRP A 178 17.31 15.17 -5.86
CA TRP A 178 17.24 15.94 -4.63
C TRP A 178 18.00 15.28 -3.46
N PRO A 179 19.32 15.03 -3.61
CA PRO A 179 20.10 14.32 -2.61
C PRO A 179 20.19 15.07 -1.27
N GLN A 180 19.94 16.39 -1.23
CA GLN A 180 19.95 17.19 0.00
C GLN A 180 21.21 16.98 0.86
N GLY A 181 22.38 16.89 0.22
CA GLY A 181 23.67 16.64 0.88
C GLY A 181 24.01 15.16 1.14
N ALA A 182 23.09 14.24 0.85
CA ALA A 182 23.33 12.80 0.91
C ALA A 182 24.30 12.34 -0.18
N GLU A 183 24.94 11.20 0.09
CA GLU A 183 25.75 10.43 -0.85
C GLU A 183 24.99 9.14 -1.20
N VAL A 184 24.91 8.83 -2.49
CA VAL A 184 24.32 7.59 -3.01
C VAL A 184 25.40 6.79 -3.70
N LEU A 185 25.68 5.58 -3.22
CA LEU A 185 26.57 4.63 -3.85
C LEU A 185 25.75 3.54 -4.55
N TRP A 186 25.74 3.54 -5.89
CA TRP A 186 25.21 2.43 -6.67
C TRP A 186 26.25 1.33 -6.76
N GLN A 187 25.91 0.12 -6.32
CA GLN A 187 26.85 -1.00 -6.25
C GLN A 187 26.60 -2.04 -7.34
N SER A 188 25.34 -2.36 -7.62
CA SER A 188 25.03 -3.24 -8.73
C SER A 188 23.64 -3.02 -9.31
N VAL A 189 23.47 -3.43 -10.57
CA VAL A 189 22.16 -3.59 -11.21
C VAL A 189 22.17 -4.74 -12.21
N THR A 190 21.08 -5.50 -12.24
CA THR A 190 20.89 -6.64 -13.13
C THR A 190 19.51 -6.61 -13.75
N MET A 191 19.40 -7.18 -14.95
CA MET A 191 18.13 -7.40 -15.65
C MET A 191 18.24 -8.73 -16.40
N ARG A 192 17.38 -9.69 -16.07
CA ARG A 192 17.44 -11.06 -16.60
C ARG A 192 16.06 -11.52 -17.05
N PRO A 193 15.94 -12.34 -18.11
CA PRO A 193 14.71 -13.04 -18.40
C PRO A 193 14.18 -13.77 -17.16
N ALA A 194 12.88 -13.71 -16.95
CA ALA A 194 12.20 -14.28 -15.80
C ALA A 194 10.85 -14.87 -16.20
N VAL A 195 10.28 -15.69 -15.33
CA VAL A 195 8.88 -16.12 -15.45
C VAL A 195 7.95 -15.06 -14.82
N PRO A 196 6.69 -14.95 -15.29
CA PRO A 196 5.72 -14.07 -14.65
C PRO A 196 5.56 -14.39 -13.16
N PRO A 197 5.46 -13.37 -12.28
CA PRO A 197 5.05 -13.61 -10.91
C PRO A 197 3.59 -14.12 -10.91
N PRO A 198 3.24 -15.07 -10.02
CA PRO A 198 1.86 -15.53 -9.92
C PRO A 198 0.93 -14.36 -9.54
N PRO A 199 -0.32 -14.33 -10.03
CA PRO A 199 -1.28 -13.31 -9.63
C PRO A 199 -1.59 -13.45 -8.13
N ARG A 200 -1.82 -12.32 -7.45
CA ARG A 200 -2.17 -12.30 -6.02
C ARG A 200 -3.66 -12.01 -5.90
N LYS A 201 -4.45 -13.03 -6.25
CA LYS A 201 -5.90 -12.95 -6.28
C LYS A 201 -6.49 -12.99 -4.88
N VAL A 202 -7.47 -12.13 -4.62
CA VAL A 202 -8.23 -12.10 -3.37
C VAL A 202 -9.70 -11.89 -3.70
N LYS A 203 -10.57 -12.77 -3.19
CA LYS A 203 -12.02 -12.58 -3.26
C LYS A 203 -12.48 -11.76 -2.06
N VAL A 204 -12.68 -10.46 -2.29
CA VAL A 204 -13.09 -9.51 -1.26
C VAL A 204 -14.60 -9.31 -1.28
N GLY A 205 -15.20 -9.31 -0.09
CA GLY A 205 -16.62 -9.07 0.12
C GLY A 205 -16.88 -7.84 1.00
N THR A 206 -18.02 -7.21 0.78
CA THR A 206 -18.60 -6.18 1.64
C THR A 206 -20.09 -6.42 1.79
N VAL A 207 -20.65 -6.04 2.93
CA VAL A 207 -22.06 -6.23 3.24
C VAL A 207 -22.81 -4.90 3.18
N TYR A 208 -23.96 -4.89 2.52
CA TYR A 208 -24.98 -3.85 2.68
C TYR A 208 -26.17 -4.45 3.45
N LEU A 209 -26.24 -4.20 4.75
CA LEU A 209 -27.27 -4.76 5.63
C LEU A 209 -27.53 -3.79 6.77
N ARG A 210 -28.75 -3.28 6.88
CA ARG A 210 -29.15 -2.38 7.97
C ARG A 210 -30.26 -3.03 8.82
N PRO A 211 -29.92 -3.66 9.95
CA PRO A 211 -30.92 -4.16 10.88
C PRO A 211 -31.91 -3.07 11.32
N ARG A 212 -33.16 -3.46 11.60
CA ARG A 212 -34.23 -2.56 12.09
C ARG A 212 -35.03 -3.28 13.18
N ASN A 213 -35.43 -2.55 14.23
CA ASN A 213 -36.20 -3.09 15.35
C ASN A 213 -35.57 -4.36 15.95
N SER A 214 -34.25 -4.32 16.16
CA SER A 214 -33.42 -5.49 16.46
C SER A 214 -32.84 -5.46 17.88
N THR A 215 -32.07 -6.50 18.21
CA THR A 215 -31.24 -6.60 19.42
C THR A 215 -29.78 -6.88 19.03
N PRO A 216 -28.80 -6.64 19.92
CA PRO A 216 -27.40 -6.96 19.63
C PRO A 216 -27.18 -8.40 19.17
N GLU A 217 -27.87 -9.36 19.79
CA GLU A 217 -27.77 -10.78 19.46
C GLU A 217 -28.35 -11.08 18.08
N LYS A 218 -29.54 -10.54 17.78
CA LYS A 218 -30.16 -10.67 16.46
C LYS A 218 -29.30 -10.05 15.36
N ASN A 219 -28.65 -8.92 15.63
CA ASN A 219 -27.73 -8.31 14.68
C ASN A 219 -26.55 -9.24 14.40
N LEU A 220 -25.92 -9.80 15.43
CA LEU A 220 -24.82 -10.76 15.25
C LEU A 220 -25.25 -11.97 14.43
N ASP A 221 -26.47 -12.50 14.66
CA ASP A 221 -27.01 -13.60 13.87
C ASP A 221 -27.16 -13.21 12.39
N LEU A 222 -27.72 -12.02 12.10
CA LEU A 222 -27.86 -11.52 10.73
C LEU A 222 -26.52 -11.34 10.02
N PHE A 223 -25.51 -10.77 10.69
CA PHE A 223 -24.18 -10.62 10.10
C PHE A 223 -23.45 -11.96 9.97
N CYS A 224 -23.59 -12.88 10.91
CA CYS A 224 -23.05 -14.24 10.78
C CYS A 224 -23.66 -14.97 9.58
N ALA A 225 -24.96 -14.77 9.29
CA ALA A 225 -25.59 -15.33 8.10
C ALA A 225 -24.96 -14.79 6.81
N GLN A 226 -24.56 -13.51 6.76
CA GLN A 226 -23.81 -12.96 5.61
C GLN A 226 -22.43 -13.60 5.46
N LEU A 227 -21.77 -13.93 6.57
CA LEU A 227 -20.51 -14.67 6.54
C LEU A 227 -20.71 -16.12 6.05
N ASP A 228 -21.82 -16.75 6.42
CA ASP A 228 -22.18 -18.10 5.93
C ASP A 228 -22.45 -18.08 4.41
N GLU A 229 -23.13 -17.05 3.88
CA GLU A 229 -23.28 -16.86 2.43
C GLU A 229 -21.94 -16.62 1.73
N ALA A 230 -21.04 -15.84 2.35
CA ALA A 230 -19.69 -15.64 1.83
C ALA A 230 -18.86 -16.94 1.81
N GLY A 231 -19.02 -17.79 2.83
CA GLY A 231 -18.41 -19.12 2.88
C GLY A 231 -18.84 -20.01 1.73
N LYS A 232 -20.13 -20.02 1.38
CA LYS A 232 -20.65 -20.76 0.21
C LYS A 232 -20.04 -20.31 -1.12
N LEU A 233 -19.66 -19.04 -1.22
CA LEU A 233 -19.00 -18.45 -2.39
C LEU A 233 -17.47 -18.62 -2.36
N GLY A 234 -16.92 -19.12 -1.26
CA GLY A 234 -15.48 -19.27 -1.04
C GLY A 234 -14.76 -17.92 -1.10
N LEU A 235 -15.32 -16.89 -0.45
CA LEU A 235 -14.65 -15.59 -0.33
C LEU A 235 -13.49 -15.67 0.67
N ASP A 236 -12.47 -14.84 0.46
CA ASP A 236 -11.27 -14.80 1.31
C ASP A 236 -11.46 -13.92 2.54
N ILE A 237 -12.15 -12.78 2.36
CA ILE A 237 -12.33 -11.78 3.40
C ILE A 237 -13.63 -11.00 3.19
N VAL A 238 -14.34 -10.68 4.29
CA VAL A 238 -15.59 -9.90 4.26
C VAL A 238 -15.53 -8.73 5.23
N CYS A 239 -15.92 -7.55 4.76
CA CYS A 239 -16.15 -6.37 5.60
C CYS A 239 -17.62 -6.26 6.01
N LEU A 240 -17.84 -6.17 7.31
CA LEU A 240 -19.12 -5.87 7.94
C LEU A 240 -19.19 -4.38 8.32
N GLY A 241 -20.36 -3.95 8.81
CA GLY A 241 -20.63 -2.55 9.15
C GLY A 241 -19.94 -2.06 10.43
N GLU A 242 -20.12 -0.77 10.71
CA GLU A 242 -19.65 -0.12 11.94
C GLU A 242 -20.62 -0.38 13.11
N ALA A 243 -20.10 -0.61 14.32
CA ALA A 243 -20.91 -0.83 15.53
C ALA A 243 -22.08 -1.83 15.31
N ILE A 244 -21.77 -3.02 14.78
CA ILE A 244 -22.78 -3.99 14.31
C ILE A 244 -23.75 -4.46 15.39
N THR A 245 -23.35 -4.42 16.67
CA THR A 245 -24.18 -4.78 17.81
C THR A 245 -25.18 -3.69 18.20
N LEU A 246 -25.01 -2.45 17.70
CA LEU A 246 -25.83 -1.29 18.07
C LEU A 246 -26.86 -0.92 17.00
N VAL A 247 -26.51 -1.07 15.71
CA VAL A 247 -27.34 -0.62 14.58
C VAL A 247 -28.77 -1.16 14.63
N GLY A 248 -29.77 -0.27 14.49
CA GLY A 248 -31.17 -0.68 14.45
C GLY A 248 -31.75 -1.22 15.78
N THR A 249 -31.02 -1.09 16.89
CA THR A 249 -31.50 -1.43 18.23
C THR A 249 -32.00 -0.19 18.98
N ASN A 250 -32.74 -0.38 20.07
CA ASN A 250 -33.11 0.69 21.00
C ASN A 250 -32.11 0.83 22.17
N ARG A 251 -30.90 0.24 22.04
CA ARG A 251 -29.86 0.28 23.06
C ARG A 251 -29.02 1.55 22.95
N SER A 252 -28.41 1.94 24.05
CA SER A 252 -27.31 2.91 24.06
C SER A 252 -25.98 2.23 23.73
N ALA A 253 -24.97 3.01 23.36
CA ALA A 253 -23.62 2.47 23.18
C ALA A 253 -23.10 1.80 24.46
N ALA A 254 -23.42 2.35 25.64
CA ALA A 254 -23.01 1.80 26.92
C ALA A 254 -23.57 0.40 27.20
N ASP A 255 -24.74 0.06 26.64
CA ASP A 255 -25.36 -1.26 26.81
C ASP A 255 -24.67 -2.37 26.00
N VAL A 256 -23.84 -2.00 25.03
CA VAL A 256 -23.21 -2.94 24.07
C VAL A 256 -21.69 -2.90 24.09
N LEU A 257 -21.10 -2.17 25.05
CA LEU A 257 -19.66 -2.13 25.27
C LEU A 257 -19.15 -3.51 25.73
N GLU A 258 -18.13 -4.02 25.07
CA GLU A 258 -17.45 -5.26 25.46
C GLU A 258 -15.93 -5.16 25.30
N PRO A 259 -15.12 -5.93 26.06
CA PRO A 259 -13.69 -6.01 25.80
C PRO A 259 -13.42 -6.60 24.41
N ILE A 260 -12.26 -6.30 23.84
CA ILE A 260 -11.78 -6.92 22.60
C ILE A 260 -10.44 -7.61 22.89
N PRO A 261 -10.36 -8.95 22.78
CA PRO A 261 -11.44 -9.88 22.39
C PRO A 261 -12.55 -10.02 23.47
N GLY A 262 -13.76 -10.33 23.01
CA GLY A 262 -14.99 -10.47 23.80
C GLY A 262 -16.10 -11.27 23.09
N PRO A 263 -17.32 -11.30 23.66
CA PRO A 263 -18.42 -12.16 23.19
C PRO A 263 -18.76 -12.03 21.70
N SER A 264 -18.81 -10.80 21.17
CA SER A 264 -19.11 -10.59 19.74
C SER A 264 -17.98 -11.10 18.86
N THR A 265 -16.71 -10.84 19.23
CA THR A 265 -15.56 -11.37 18.48
C THR A 265 -15.47 -12.89 18.54
N GLN A 266 -15.92 -13.53 19.64
CA GLN A 266 -15.98 -15.00 19.72
C GLN A 266 -17.00 -15.57 18.73
N ARG A 267 -18.22 -15.00 18.69
CA ARG A 267 -19.27 -15.42 17.75
C ARG A 267 -18.86 -15.22 16.30
N LEU A 268 -18.27 -14.06 15.98
CA LEU A 268 -17.72 -13.78 14.65
C LEU A 268 -16.55 -14.71 14.32
N GLY A 269 -15.67 -15.00 15.28
CA GLY A 269 -14.57 -15.95 15.13
C GLY A 269 -15.02 -17.37 14.83
N GLU A 270 -16.08 -17.83 15.48
CA GLU A 270 -16.72 -19.11 15.15
C GLU A 270 -17.24 -19.13 13.71
N ALA A 271 -17.90 -18.06 13.26
CA ALA A 271 -18.38 -17.95 11.87
C ALA A 271 -17.21 -17.89 10.87
N ALA A 272 -16.17 -17.12 11.16
CA ALA A 272 -14.94 -17.04 10.35
C ALA A 272 -14.30 -18.41 10.19
N ARG A 273 -14.14 -19.16 11.29
CA ARG A 273 -13.56 -20.50 11.29
C ARG A 273 -14.40 -21.52 10.53
N ARG A 274 -15.72 -21.53 10.74
CA ARG A 274 -16.63 -22.45 10.02
C ARG A 274 -16.59 -22.23 8.51
N ASN A 275 -16.48 -20.98 8.07
CA ASN A 275 -16.50 -20.61 6.65
C ASN A 275 -15.10 -20.46 6.04
N HIS A 276 -14.05 -20.66 6.84
CA HIS A 276 -12.65 -20.50 6.47
C HIS A 276 -12.35 -19.17 5.77
N LEU A 277 -12.83 -18.05 6.34
CA LEU A 277 -12.64 -16.70 5.77
C LEU A 277 -12.18 -15.69 6.83
N TRP A 278 -11.62 -14.58 6.38
CA TRP A 278 -11.30 -13.43 7.24
C TRP A 278 -12.49 -12.50 7.41
N VAL A 279 -12.57 -11.82 8.56
CA VAL A 279 -13.65 -10.89 8.85
C VAL A 279 -13.10 -9.56 9.33
N VAL A 280 -13.63 -8.46 8.79
CA VAL A 280 -13.51 -7.11 9.35
C VAL A 280 -14.86 -6.70 9.92
N ALA A 281 -14.92 -6.28 11.18
CA ALA A 281 -16.18 -5.89 11.83
C ALA A 281 -16.01 -4.72 12.80
N GLY A 282 -16.91 -3.74 12.75
CA GLY A 282 -16.95 -2.64 13.72
C GLY A 282 -17.77 -2.98 14.97
N LEU A 283 -17.23 -2.65 16.14
CA LEU A 283 -17.74 -2.96 17.48
C LEU A 283 -17.54 -1.76 18.43
N CYS A 284 -18.28 -1.77 19.54
CA CYS A 284 -18.07 -0.84 20.64
C CYS A 284 -17.19 -1.51 21.70
N GLU A 285 -15.94 -1.06 21.81
CA GLU A 285 -14.95 -1.61 22.74
C GLU A 285 -14.97 -0.89 24.09
N ILE A 286 -14.83 -1.61 25.20
CA ILE A 286 -14.41 -1.05 26.49
C ILE A 286 -13.06 -1.64 26.90
N ASP A 287 -12.07 -0.78 27.14
CA ASP A 287 -10.75 -1.16 27.66
C ASP A 287 -10.56 -0.52 29.04
N GLY A 288 -10.67 -1.33 30.09
CA GLY A 288 -10.79 -0.84 31.46
C GLY A 288 -12.06 0.00 31.63
N GLN A 289 -11.90 1.33 31.68
CA GLN A 289 -13.00 2.29 31.79
C GLN A 289 -13.13 3.18 30.54
N THR A 290 -12.35 2.91 29.50
CA THR A 290 -12.22 3.79 28.34
C THR A 290 -12.92 3.18 27.13
N PRO A 291 -14.03 3.78 26.63
CA PRO A 291 -14.77 3.26 25.50
C PRO A 291 -14.15 3.72 24.17
N TYR A 292 -14.13 2.83 23.17
CA TYR A 292 -13.61 3.08 21.83
C TYR A 292 -14.57 2.57 20.75
N ASN A 293 -14.62 3.29 19.63
CA ASN A 293 -15.20 2.76 18.39
C ASN A 293 -14.10 1.99 17.65
N THR A 294 -14.24 0.67 17.58
CA THR A 294 -13.15 -0.23 17.20
C THR A 294 -13.57 -1.16 16.11
N ALA A 295 -12.73 -1.35 15.10
CA ALA A 295 -12.89 -2.40 14.10
C ALA A 295 -11.83 -3.48 14.31
N VAL A 296 -12.25 -4.75 14.23
CA VAL A 296 -11.38 -5.92 14.42
C VAL A 296 -11.07 -6.61 13.10
N LEU A 297 -9.91 -7.23 13.02
CA LEU A 297 -9.51 -8.16 11.97
C LEU A 297 -9.43 -9.57 12.57
N ILE A 298 -10.27 -10.48 12.06
CA ILE A 298 -10.37 -11.86 12.51
C ILE A 298 -9.86 -12.77 11.40
N ASN A 299 -8.94 -13.67 11.73
CA ASN A 299 -8.36 -14.62 10.76
C ASN A 299 -9.25 -15.85 10.52
N ARG A 300 -8.83 -16.71 9.58
CA ARG A 300 -9.54 -17.95 9.23
C ARG A 300 -9.64 -18.97 10.38
N ASP A 301 -8.83 -18.84 11.42
CA ASP A 301 -8.90 -19.68 12.63
C ASP A 301 -9.90 -19.14 13.66
N GLY A 302 -10.49 -17.97 13.40
CA GLY A 302 -11.42 -17.30 14.30
C GLY A 302 -10.75 -16.45 15.37
N GLN A 303 -9.48 -16.13 15.23
CA GLN A 303 -8.70 -15.33 16.18
C GLN A 303 -8.69 -13.85 15.77
N VAL A 304 -8.85 -12.96 16.74
CA VAL A 304 -8.60 -11.53 16.55
C VAL A 304 -7.09 -11.32 16.43
N VAL A 305 -6.61 -10.99 15.23
CA VAL A 305 -5.18 -10.76 14.94
C VAL A 305 -4.83 -9.29 14.78
N GLY A 306 -5.85 -8.41 14.78
CA GLY A 306 -5.67 -6.97 14.70
C GLY A 306 -6.91 -6.22 15.16
N LYS A 307 -6.71 -4.98 15.60
CA LYS A 307 -7.80 -4.02 15.84
C LYS A 307 -7.34 -2.60 15.52
N TYR A 308 -8.29 -1.77 15.09
CA TYR A 308 -8.10 -0.35 14.85
C TYR A 308 -9.15 0.43 15.65
N ARG A 309 -8.69 1.35 16.50
CA ARG A 309 -9.54 2.30 17.23
C ARG A 309 -9.67 3.57 16.39
N LYS A 310 -10.90 3.96 16.08
CA LYS A 310 -11.22 5.14 15.26
C LYS A 310 -10.50 6.38 15.80
N VAL A 311 -9.78 7.08 14.94
CA VAL A 311 -8.97 8.23 15.36
C VAL A 311 -9.81 9.50 15.33
N HIS A 312 -10.57 9.72 14.25
CA HIS A 312 -11.39 10.91 14.12
C HIS A 312 -12.82 10.64 14.58
N LEU A 313 -13.22 11.26 15.69
CA LEU A 313 -14.54 11.08 16.26
C LEU A 313 -15.49 12.22 15.83
N PRO A 314 -16.67 11.90 15.26
CA PRO A 314 -17.72 12.89 15.08
C PRO A 314 -18.30 13.30 16.44
N ARG A 315 -19.05 14.41 16.45
CA ARG A 315 -19.66 14.97 17.67
C ARG A 315 -20.49 13.96 18.44
N GLU A 316 -21.24 13.14 17.73
CA GLU A 316 -22.15 12.13 18.26
C GLU A 316 -21.42 11.00 19.01
N GLU A 317 -20.11 10.83 18.82
CA GLU A 317 -19.30 9.82 19.50
C GLU A 317 -18.59 10.39 20.71
N TRP A 318 -17.84 11.50 20.55
CA TRP A 318 -17.09 12.05 21.69
C TRP A 318 -18.02 12.62 22.77
N THR A 319 -19.20 13.13 22.41
CA THR A 319 -20.22 13.55 23.41
C THR A 319 -20.79 12.37 24.20
N LYS A 320 -20.68 11.14 23.69
CA LYS A 320 -21.04 9.89 24.40
C LYS A 320 -19.88 9.29 25.20
N GLY A 321 -18.72 9.96 25.22
CA GLY A 321 -17.55 9.54 25.98
C GLY A 321 -16.57 8.62 25.24
N PHE A 322 -16.80 8.33 23.95
CA PHE A 322 -15.82 7.58 23.15
C PHE A 322 -14.48 8.32 23.08
N THR A 323 -13.39 7.55 23.15
CA THR A 323 -12.02 8.05 23.14
C THR A 323 -11.39 7.83 21.77
N PRO A 324 -10.64 8.81 21.23
CA PRO A 324 -9.96 8.64 19.95
C PRO A 324 -8.82 7.61 20.07
N GLY A 325 -8.62 6.84 19.01
CA GLY A 325 -7.36 6.11 18.79
C GLY A 325 -6.21 7.06 18.47
N MET A 326 -4.97 6.54 18.53
CA MET A 326 -3.76 7.32 18.27
C MET A 326 -2.83 6.71 17.20
N ASP A 327 -3.26 5.61 16.57
CA ASP A 327 -2.43 4.81 15.68
C ASP A 327 -3.15 4.49 14.36
N TYR A 328 -2.35 4.27 13.31
CA TYR A 328 -2.81 3.81 11.99
C TYR A 328 -2.12 2.48 11.65
N PRO A 329 -2.58 1.34 12.19
CA PRO A 329 -1.94 0.05 11.98
C PRO A 329 -2.14 -0.46 10.54
N VAL A 330 -1.20 -1.28 10.08
CA VAL A 330 -1.29 -2.08 8.87
C VAL A 330 -0.95 -3.51 9.26
N PHE A 331 -1.80 -4.46 8.87
CA PHE A 331 -1.71 -5.87 9.23
C PHE A 331 -1.16 -6.67 8.04
N ASP A 332 -0.09 -7.41 8.28
CA ASP A 332 0.47 -8.37 7.32
C ASP A 332 -0.37 -9.66 7.36
N THR A 333 -0.91 -10.08 6.21
CA THR A 333 -1.71 -11.31 6.06
C THR A 333 -1.30 -12.06 4.79
N GLU A 334 -1.75 -13.30 4.63
CA GLU A 334 -1.57 -14.05 3.38
C GLU A 334 -2.34 -13.42 2.20
N LEU A 335 -3.34 -12.59 2.51
CA LEU A 335 -4.12 -11.82 1.54
C LEU A 335 -3.47 -10.48 1.16
N GLY A 336 -2.28 -10.19 1.68
CA GLY A 336 -1.58 -8.91 1.52
C GLY A 336 -1.70 -7.99 2.74
N ARG A 337 -1.27 -6.74 2.57
CA ARG A 337 -1.29 -5.75 3.67
C ARG A 337 -2.63 -5.04 3.79
N ILE A 338 -3.28 -5.21 4.93
CA ILE A 338 -4.63 -4.71 5.19
C ILE A 338 -4.57 -3.55 6.19
N ALA A 339 -5.36 -2.51 5.94
CA ALA A 339 -5.68 -1.48 6.93
C ALA A 339 -7.20 -1.36 7.08
N ILE A 340 -7.64 -0.69 8.16
CA ILE A 340 -9.05 -0.51 8.46
C ILE A 340 -9.32 0.96 8.72
N GLN A 341 -10.34 1.50 8.06
CA GLN A 341 -10.84 2.87 8.22
C GLN A 341 -12.23 2.82 8.84
N ILE A 342 -12.54 3.69 9.80
CA ILE A 342 -13.89 3.68 10.38
C ILE A 342 -14.57 4.99 10.04
N CYS A 343 -15.59 4.91 9.18
CA CYS A 343 -16.54 5.99 8.90
C CYS A 343 -15.87 7.37 8.75
N TYR A 344 -16.04 8.23 9.77
CA TYR A 344 -15.61 9.62 9.84
C TYR A 344 -14.13 9.86 9.47
N ASP A 345 -13.25 8.87 9.61
CA ASP A 345 -11.87 8.94 9.14
C ASP A 345 -11.76 9.27 7.63
N TRP A 346 -12.76 8.93 6.80
CA TRP A 346 -12.75 9.20 5.36
C TRP A 346 -12.65 10.67 4.98
N PHE A 347 -13.07 11.58 5.88
CA PHE A 347 -13.04 13.02 5.67
C PHE A 347 -11.58 13.53 5.65
N PHE A 348 -10.67 12.78 6.26
CA PHE A 348 -9.27 13.17 6.48
C PHE A 348 -8.36 12.48 5.44
N PRO A 349 -7.97 13.16 4.34
CA PRO A 349 -7.13 12.57 3.28
C PRO A 349 -5.77 12.05 3.77
N GLU A 350 -5.28 12.59 4.88
CA GLU A 350 -4.05 12.19 5.56
C GLU A 350 -4.09 10.71 5.92
N VAL A 351 -5.24 10.22 6.37
CA VAL A 351 -5.42 8.86 6.90
C VAL A 351 -5.15 7.80 5.82
N ALA A 352 -5.81 7.94 4.66
CA ALA A 352 -5.57 7.06 3.51
C ALA A 352 -4.11 7.13 3.02
N THR A 353 -3.51 8.32 3.07
CA THR A 353 -2.09 8.53 2.74
C THR A 353 -1.17 7.81 3.72
N ILE A 354 -1.42 7.89 5.03
CA ILE A 354 -0.61 7.24 6.07
C ILE A 354 -0.61 5.72 5.88
N TRP A 355 -1.78 5.09 5.68
CA TRP A 355 -1.83 3.64 5.43
C TRP A 355 -1.10 3.24 4.17
N ARG A 356 -1.24 4.05 3.10
CA ARG A 356 -0.49 3.78 1.87
C ARG A 356 1.02 3.84 2.09
N LEU A 357 1.51 4.85 2.80
CA LEU A 357 2.94 5.00 3.11
C LEU A 357 3.45 3.89 4.03
N LYS A 358 2.59 3.33 4.89
CA LYS A 358 2.86 2.11 5.67
C LYS A 358 2.75 0.81 4.86
N GLY A 359 2.37 0.91 3.58
CA GLY A 359 2.37 -0.20 2.64
C GLY A 359 1.04 -0.95 2.52
N ALA A 360 -0.07 -0.42 3.04
CA ALA A 360 -1.39 -1.01 2.85
C ALA A 360 -1.72 -1.18 1.36
N GLU A 361 -2.36 -2.31 1.04
CA GLU A 361 -2.81 -2.67 -0.30
C GLU A 361 -4.31 -2.59 -0.44
N ILE A 362 -5.02 -2.96 0.64
CA ILE A 362 -6.46 -2.97 0.79
C ILE A 362 -6.82 -2.22 2.08
N VAL A 363 -7.81 -1.35 2.01
CA VAL A 363 -8.44 -0.73 3.18
C VAL A 363 -9.89 -1.17 3.25
N PHE A 364 -10.29 -1.75 4.37
CA PHE A 364 -11.69 -2.06 4.65
C PHE A 364 -12.31 -0.92 5.46
N ALA A 365 -13.55 -0.57 5.16
CA ALA A 365 -14.18 0.59 5.77
C ALA A 365 -15.58 0.31 6.35
N PRO A 366 -15.68 -0.28 7.57
CA PRO A 366 -16.92 -0.28 8.33
C PRO A 366 -17.43 1.14 8.53
N THR A 367 -18.64 1.44 8.07
CA THR A 367 -19.13 2.83 7.97
C THR A 367 -20.62 2.97 8.32
N TRP A 368 -20.93 3.85 9.27
CA TRP A 368 -22.27 4.32 9.61
C TRP A 368 -22.46 5.78 9.16
N GLY A 369 -22.34 5.99 7.86
CA GLY A 369 -22.57 7.27 7.19
C GLY A 369 -23.25 7.06 5.83
N THR A 370 -23.79 8.13 5.25
CA THR A 370 -24.46 8.07 3.94
C THR A 370 -23.45 8.20 2.79
N THR A 371 -23.60 7.35 1.77
CA THR A 371 -22.82 7.46 0.52
C THR A 371 -23.63 8.00 -0.66
N PHE A 372 -24.96 8.11 -0.53
CA PHE A 372 -25.79 8.69 -1.59
C PHE A 372 -25.66 10.22 -1.66
N PRO A 373 -25.80 10.80 -2.86
CA PRO A 373 -26.06 12.22 -2.97
C PRO A 373 -27.39 12.58 -2.31
N ASP A 374 -27.43 13.70 -1.60
CA ASP A 374 -28.70 14.31 -1.21
C ASP A 374 -29.43 14.93 -2.42
N GLN A 375 -30.59 15.56 -2.15
CA GLN A 375 -31.43 16.19 -3.17
C GLN A 375 -30.72 17.30 -3.95
N ASP A 376 -29.69 17.92 -3.37
CA ASP A 376 -28.89 19.00 -3.96
C ASP A 376 -27.64 18.44 -4.67
N GLY A 377 -27.50 17.12 -4.73
CA GLY A 377 -26.39 16.43 -5.37
C GLY A 377 -25.13 16.33 -4.51
N ARG A 378 -25.19 16.69 -3.22
CA ARG A 378 -24.05 16.55 -2.31
C ARG A 378 -23.84 15.08 -1.98
N ALA A 379 -22.90 14.46 -2.68
CA ALA A 379 -22.42 13.12 -2.36
C ALA A 379 -21.30 13.21 -1.33
N GLU A 380 -21.55 12.74 -0.11
CA GLU A 380 -20.50 12.67 0.91
C GLU A 380 -19.60 11.45 0.65
N GLY A 381 -20.19 10.25 0.60
CA GLY A 381 -19.37 9.07 0.72
C GLY A 381 -18.82 8.44 -0.55
N GLU A 382 -19.64 8.26 -1.58
CA GLU A 382 -19.18 7.53 -2.78
C GLU A 382 -18.01 8.26 -3.48
N THR A 383 -18.16 9.56 -3.70
CA THR A 383 -17.12 10.40 -4.31
C THR A 383 -15.85 10.41 -3.47
N VAL A 384 -15.97 10.59 -2.15
CA VAL A 384 -14.81 10.64 -1.26
C VAL A 384 -14.07 9.30 -1.27
N PHE A 385 -14.77 8.17 -1.12
CA PHE A 385 -14.12 6.85 -1.17
C PHE A 385 -13.36 6.61 -2.47
N ARG A 386 -13.95 6.96 -3.62
CA ARG A 386 -13.28 6.81 -4.93
C ARG A 386 -12.04 7.67 -5.04
N VAL A 387 -12.10 8.92 -4.57
CA VAL A 387 -10.94 9.83 -4.52
C VAL A 387 -9.87 9.29 -3.58
N ARG A 388 -10.22 8.82 -2.37
CA ARG A 388 -9.25 8.25 -1.42
C ARG A 388 -8.57 7.00 -1.98
N ALA A 389 -9.32 6.09 -2.61
CA ALA A 389 -8.76 4.92 -3.28
C ALA A 389 -7.76 5.33 -4.37
N ARG A 390 -8.11 6.34 -5.18
CA ARG A 390 -7.29 6.85 -6.28
C ARG A 390 -6.03 7.58 -5.81
N ASP A 391 -6.15 8.46 -4.83
CA ASP A 391 -5.06 9.30 -4.30
C ASP A 391 -4.03 8.45 -3.54
N ALA A 392 -4.50 7.47 -2.78
CA ALA A 392 -3.65 6.53 -2.07
C ALA A 392 -3.17 5.38 -2.99
N GLY A 393 -3.87 5.04 -4.09
CA GLY A 393 -3.52 3.90 -4.94
C GLY A 393 -3.73 2.55 -4.24
N ILE A 394 -4.85 2.42 -3.55
CA ILE A 394 -5.25 1.27 -2.73
C ILE A 394 -6.60 0.72 -3.20
N TYR A 395 -6.85 -0.57 -2.95
CA TYR A 395 -8.22 -1.07 -2.96
C TYR A 395 -8.94 -0.55 -1.72
N LEU A 396 -10.20 -0.15 -1.87
CA LEU A 396 -11.02 0.38 -0.78
C LEU A 396 -12.38 -0.31 -0.77
N VAL A 397 -12.75 -0.87 0.38
CA VAL A 397 -13.91 -1.77 0.51
C VAL A 397 -14.82 -1.27 1.63
N PRO A 398 -15.66 -0.26 1.37
CA PRO A 398 -16.63 0.23 2.35
C PRO A 398 -17.82 -0.72 2.52
N SER A 399 -18.21 -0.92 3.79
CA SER A 399 -19.48 -1.53 4.19
C SER A 399 -20.30 -0.46 4.90
N VAL A 400 -21.39 -0.05 4.25
CA VAL A 400 -22.23 1.07 4.69
C VAL A 400 -23.63 0.61 5.03
N TYR A 401 -24.31 1.36 5.91
CA TYR A 401 -25.73 1.13 6.18
C TYR A 401 -26.67 1.96 5.30
N ASP A 402 -26.20 3.12 4.82
CA ASP A 402 -26.98 4.06 4.02
C ASP A 402 -26.22 4.36 2.72
N GLY A 403 -26.71 3.85 1.60
CA GLY A 403 -26.12 4.04 0.28
C GLY A 403 -25.48 2.79 -0.33
N ASN A 404 -24.30 2.97 -0.93
CA ASN A 404 -23.59 1.96 -1.68
C ASN A 404 -22.44 1.33 -0.88
N SER A 405 -22.57 0.05 -0.53
CA SER A 405 -21.41 -0.79 -0.15
C SER A 405 -20.73 -1.22 -1.44
N MET A 406 -19.41 -1.02 -1.52
CA MET A 406 -18.68 -1.11 -2.78
C MET A 406 -17.32 -1.79 -2.62
N ILE A 407 -16.76 -2.19 -3.75
CA ILE A 407 -15.35 -2.56 -3.88
C ILE A 407 -14.75 -1.66 -4.94
N ILE A 408 -13.79 -0.83 -4.52
CA ILE A 408 -13.19 0.22 -5.36
C ILE A 408 -11.72 -0.13 -5.60
N ASP A 409 -11.29 -0.01 -6.84
CA ASP A 409 -9.91 -0.28 -7.22
C ASP A 409 -8.97 0.93 -7.02
N PRO A 410 -7.64 0.75 -7.13
CA PRO A 410 -6.66 1.83 -7.00
C PRO A 410 -6.82 2.99 -7.99
N MET A 411 -7.64 2.85 -9.04
CA MET A 411 -7.95 3.89 -10.02
C MET A 411 -9.28 4.60 -9.72
N GLY A 412 -9.94 4.27 -8.61
CA GLY A 412 -11.22 4.85 -8.21
C GLY A 412 -12.43 4.30 -8.98
N ARG A 413 -12.26 3.16 -9.68
CA ARG A 413 -13.36 2.48 -10.37
C ARG A 413 -14.08 1.55 -9.39
N ILE A 414 -15.41 1.58 -9.43
CA ILE A 414 -16.25 0.65 -8.67
C ILE A 414 -16.25 -0.69 -9.43
N LEU A 415 -15.70 -1.73 -8.82
CA LEU A 415 -15.66 -3.10 -9.36
C LEU A 415 -16.96 -3.85 -9.06
N ALA A 416 -17.55 -3.61 -7.89
CA ALA A 416 -18.84 -4.14 -7.48
C ALA A 416 -19.53 -3.17 -6.52
N SER A 417 -20.86 -3.16 -6.53
CA SER A 417 -21.73 -2.37 -5.65
C SER A 417 -23.02 -3.14 -5.39
N ASN A 418 -23.65 -2.88 -4.25
CA ASN A 418 -24.96 -3.44 -3.90
C ASN A 418 -26.07 -2.98 -4.86
N ALA A 419 -25.91 -1.84 -5.54
CA ALA A 419 -26.89 -1.29 -6.47
C ALA A 419 -28.32 -1.26 -5.88
N GLY A 420 -28.42 -0.90 -4.59
CA GLY A 420 -29.67 -0.84 -3.84
C GLY A 420 -30.19 -2.17 -3.29
N LYS A 421 -29.52 -3.30 -3.51
CA LYS A 421 -29.93 -4.62 -3.00
C LYS A 421 -29.25 -4.94 -1.67
N GLU A 422 -30.04 -5.36 -0.68
CA GLU A 422 -29.50 -5.85 0.60
C GLU A 422 -28.70 -7.15 0.41
N GLY A 423 -27.63 -7.31 1.20
CA GLY A 423 -26.82 -8.52 1.29
C GLY A 423 -25.35 -8.32 0.94
N LEU A 424 -24.70 -9.44 0.65
CA LEU A 424 -23.29 -9.56 0.32
C LEU A 424 -23.01 -9.11 -1.13
N VAL A 425 -21.96 -8.30 -1.29
CA VAL A 425 -21.41 -7.85 -2.57
C VAL A 425 -19.94 -8.25 -2.60
N TRP A 426 -19.44 -8.77 -3.72
CA TRP A 426 -18.06 -9.23 -3.79
C TRP A 426 -17.44 -9.05 -5.17
N ALA A 427 -16.11 -9.07 -5.22
CA ALA A 427 -15.31 -9.10 -6.45
C ALA A 427 -14.00 -9.85 -6.20
N GLU A 428 -13.43 -10.45 -7.26
CA GLU A 428 -12.05 -10.93 -7.25
C GLU A 428 -11.13 -9.79 -7.70
N ILE A 429 -10.16 -9.45 -6.84
CA ILE A 429 -9.13 -8.44 -7.12
C ILE A 429 -7.77 -9.11 -7.29
N ASP A 430 -6.83 -8.43 -7.96
CA ASP A 430 -5.43 -8.88 -8.06
C ASP A 430 -4.49 -7.79 -7.54
N LEU A 431 -3.76 -8.10 -6.47
CA LEU A 431 -2.83 -7.17 -5.84
C LEU A 431 -1.56 -6.92 -6.67
N ASN A 432 -1.27 -7.81 -7.62
CA ASN A 432 -0.18 -7.63 -8.58
C ASN A 432 -0.61 -6.85 -9.83
N LYS A 433 -1.90 -6.55 -10.01
CA LYS A 433 -2.37 -5.77 -11.17
C LYS A 433 -1.81 -4.36 -11.13
N ARG A 434 -1.11 -3.97 -12.19
CA ARG A 434 -0.53 -2.62 -12.36
C ARG A 434 -1.12 -1.95 -13.58
N GLU A 435 -1.67 -0.76 -13.37
CA GLU A 435 -2.16 0.10 -14.44
C GLU A 435 -1.33 1.38 -14.48
N ARG A 436 -0.78 1.69 -15.66
CA ARG A 436 0.03 2.88 -15.89
C ARG A 436 -0.83 3.99 -16.46
N LEU A 437 -0.60 5.19 -15.95
CA LEU A 437 -1.14 6.43 -16.51
C LEU A 437 -0.11 7.04 -17.47
N PRO A 438 -0.50 7.64 -18.60
CA PRO A 438 0.43 8.06 -19.67
C PRO A 438 1.65 8.87 -19.19
N TRP A 439 1.44 9.87 -18.34
CA TRP A 439 2.50 10.77 -17.85
C TRP A 439 3.02 10.42 -16.46
N VAL A 440 2.14 9.85 -15.64
CA VAL A 440 2.49 9.54 -14.26
C VAL A 440 3.26 8.23 -14.25
N GLY A 441 2.73 7.17 -14.87
CA GLY A 441 3.17 5.79 -14.73
C GLY A 441 2.28 5.05 -13.75
N TRP A 442 2.80 4.01 -13.07
CA TRP A 442 2.02 3.27 -12.08
C TRP A 442 1.95 4.02 -10.74
N TRP A 443 0.84 4.72 -10.50
CA TRP A 443 0.70 5.69 -9.40
C TRP A 443 1.14 5.14 -8.03
N ARG A 444 0.81 3.88 -7.74
CA ARG A 444 1.17 3.23 -6.49
C ARG A 444 2.67 3.22 -6.22
N SER A 445 3.51 3.04 -7.24
CA SER A 445 4.98 3.11 -7.11
C SER A 445 5.50 4.55 -7.01
N ILE A 446 4.82 5.49 -7.66
CA ILE A 446 5.26 6.88 -7.83
C ILE A 446 4.91 7.74 -6.63
N GLY A 447 3.68 7.60 -6.11
CA GLY A 447 3.15 8.40 -5.01
C GLY A 447 4.15 8.54 -3.87
N PRO A 448 4.65 7.43 -3.27
CA PRO A 448 5.63 7.51 -2.19
C PRO A 448 6.96 8.21 -2.57
N ARG A 449 7.35 8.23 -3.85
CA ARG A 449 8.65 8.73 -4.34
C ARG A 449 8.60 10.16 -4.87
N HIS A 450 7.41 10.66 -5.20
CA HIS A 450 7.21 12.01 -5.75
C HIS A 450 6.68 12.99 -4.70
N ARG A 451 6.26 12.50 -3.54
CA ARG A 451 5.91 13.34 -2.39
C ARG A 451 7.13 14.13 -1.91
N VAL A 452 6.91 15.39 -1.55
CA VAL A 452 7.93 16.30 -0.99
C VAL A 452 7.70 16.37 0.51
N ILE A 453 8.05 15.29 1.23
CA ILE A 453 7.72 15.15 2.65
C ILE A 453 8.16 16.34 3.52
N PRO A 454 9.34 16.96 3.31
CA PRO A 454 9.74 18.14 4.08
C PRO A 454 8.76 19.32 3.98
N SER A 455 7.93 19.41 2.93
CA SER A 455 6.93 20.47 2.79
C SER A 455 5.64 20.21 3.57
N TYR A 456 5.51 19.08 4.27
CA TYR A 456 4.29 18.71 5.00
C TYR A 456 4.24 19.23 6.43
N GLY A 457 5.25 19.99 6.88
CA GLY A 457 5.27 20.65 8.19
C GLY A 457 3.97 21.39 8.54
N PRO A 458 3.37 22.18 7.62
CA PRO A 458 2.10 22.87 7.89
C PRO A 458 0.89 21.97 8.21
N LEU A 459 0.93 20.66 7.88
CA LEU A 459 -0.11 19.72 8.32
C LEU A 459 -0.06 19.44 9.83
N LEU A 460 1.08 19.68 10.45
CA LEU A 460 1.32 19.43 11.88
C LEU A 460 1.33 20.72 12.70
N ASP A 461 1.55 21.86 12.04
CA ASP A 461 1.60 23.19 12.66
C ASP A 461 0.24 23.88 12.54
N VAL A 462 -0.69 23.45 13.40
CA VAL A 462 -2.03 24.05 13.46
C VAL A 462 -1.96 25.30 14.34
N GLY A 463 -1.55 26.42 13.73
CA GLY A 463 -1.69 27.75 14.31
C GLY A 463 -3.15 28.24 14.32
N GLU A 464 -3.37 29.55 14.43
CA GLU A 464 -4.71 30.13 14.23
C GLU A 464 -5.16 29.87 12.77
N VAL A 465 -6.17 29.01 12.60
CA VAL A 465 -6.84 28.83 11.31
C VAL A 465 -7.85 29.97 11.19
N PRO A 466 -7.68 30.94 10.27
CA PRO A 466 -8.67 31.97 10.07
C PRO A 466 -10.00 31.35 9.61
N PRO A 467 -11.14 31.89 10.06
CA PRO A 467 -12.48 31.33 9.83
C PRO A 467 -12.89 31.29 8.35
#